data_AF-X1DQ95-F1
#
_entry.id   AF-X1DQ95-F1
#
_cell.length_a   1.000
_cell.length_b   1.000
_cell.length_c   1.000
_cell.angle_alpha   90.00
_cell.angle_beta   90.00
_cell.angle_gamma   90.00
#
_symmetry.space_group_name_H-M   'P 1'
#
loop_
_entity.id
_entity.type
_entity.pdbx_description
1 polymer ?
#
loop_
_entity_poly.entity_id
_entity_poly.type
_entity_poly.pdbx_seq_one_letter_code
_entity_poly.pdbx_strand_id
1 'polypeptide(L)'
;MFLLPVIPFITDTLELMEKSISKAKDINLDFIIFGGMTLKEGKQKDYFFNVLNKYNSKLIKKYQDIYKGKKWGEATDKYYGLINSRFNKIATKYKMPKRIPLALYKDILSENDLVTVILEHIDYLLKLKGKRSPYGYAAFSISQLKQPLTTMKEELQKIKGVGKTTENIILEILETGTSAYYEKLMML
;
A
#
# COMPACT_ATOMS: atom_id res chain seq x y z
N MET A 1 -1.78 -10.66 -8.19
CA MET A 1 -2.69 -9.87 -9.07
C MET A 1 -2.59 -8.40 -8.71
N PHE A 2 -2.55 -7.52 -9.71
CA PHE A 2 -2.65 -6.09 -9.52
C PHE A 2 -4.13 -5.69 -9.69
N LEU A 3 -4.82 -5.46 -8.57
CA LEU A 3 -6.16 -4.88 -8.53
C LEU A 3 -6.05 -3.35 -8.50
N LEU A 4 -5.51 -2.80 -9.60
CA LEU A 4 -5.37 -1.36 -9.83
C LEU A 4 -5.38 -1.02 -11.33
N PRO A 5 -5.93 0.15 -11.70
CA PRO A 5 -6.64 1.06 -10.82
C PRO A 5 -8.07 0.58 -10.51
N VAL A 6 -8.49 0.70 -9.26
CA VAL A 6 -9.91 0.64 -8.90
C VAL A 6 -10.57 1.96 -9.26
N ILE A 7 -11.57 1.90 -10.13
CA ILE A 7 -12.25 3.05 -10.71
C ILE A 7 -13.40 3.49 -9.80
N PRO A 8 -13.41 4.75 -9.32
CA PRO A 8 -14.41 5.21 -8.37
C PRO A 8 -15.85 5.07 -8.81
N PHE A 9 -16.70 4.57 -7.93
CA PHE A 9 -18.14 4.37 -8.16
C PHE A 9 -18.50 3.40 -9.30
N ILE A 10 -17.51 2.75 -9.93
CA ILE A 10 -17.69 1.82 -11.04
C ILE A 10 -17.22 0.43 -10.65
N THR A 11 -15.97 0.30 -10.17
CA THR A 11 -15.38 -1.00 -9.79
C THR A 11 -15.05 -1.11 -8.31
N ASP A 12 -15.46 -0.12 -7.49
CA ASP A 12 -15.12 0.00 -6.07
C ASP A 12 -16.28 -0.40 -5.12
N THR A 13 -17.31 -1.05 -5.66
CA THR A 13 -18.42 -1.58 -4.87
C THR A 13 -17.96 -2.79 -4.06
N LEU A 14 -18.59 -3.00 -2.90
CA LEU A 14 -18.28 -4.16 -2.06
C LEU A 14 -18.44 -5.47 -2.81
N GLU A 15 -19.51 -5.62 -3.59
CA GLU A 15 -19.81 -6.82 -4.37
C GLU A 15 -18.72 -7.13 -5.41
N LEU A 16 -18.30 -6.12 -6.19
CA LEU A 16 -17.28 -6.32 -7.22
C LEU A 16 -15.90 -6.61 -6.63
N MET A 17 -15.55 -5.92 -5.53
CA MET A 17 -14.32 -6.21 -4.81
C MET A 17 -14.33 -7.63 -4.23
N GLU A 18 -15.41 -8.03 -3.57
CA GLU A 18 -15.59 -9.37 -3.00
C GLU A 18 -15.42 -10.43 -4.07
N LYS A 19 -16.17 -10.29 -5.18
CA LYS A 19 -16.11 -11.22 -6.32
C LYS A 19 -14.70 -11.34 -6.91
N SER A 20 -13.96 -10.24 -6.98
CA SER A 20 -12.60 -10.24 -7.53
C SER A 20 -11.63 -10.95 -6.57
N ILE A 21 -11.73 -10.69 -5.28
CA ILE A 21 -10.83 -11.25 -4.26
C ILE A 21 -11.16 -12.72 -3.99
N SER A 22 -12.44 -13.11 -3.98
CA SER A 22 -12.84 -14.51 -3.81
C SER A 22 -12.33 -15.36 -4.97
N LYS A 23 -12.51 -14.91 -6.22
CA LYS A 23 -11.97 -15.62 -7.40
C LYS A 23 -10.47 -15.74 -7.38
N ALA A 24 -9.76 -14.68 -6.96
CA ALA A 24 -8.31 -14.74 -6.77
C ALA A 24 -7.92 -15.80 -5.73
N LYS A 25 -8.70 -15.93 -4.65
CA LYS A 25 -8.49 -16.98 -3.65
C LYS A 25 -8.78 -18.37 -4.21
N ASP A 26 -9.84 -18.54 -4.98
CA ASP A 26 -10.27 -19.83 -5.55
C ASP A 26 -9.20 -20.42 -6.49
N ILE A 27 -8.43 -19.57 -7.18
CA ILE A 27 -7.31 -20.00 -8.05
C ILE A 27 -5.96 -20.03 -7.32
N ASN A 28 -5.95 -19.97 -5.98
CA ASN A 28 -4.74 -19.98 -5.14
C ASN A 28 -3.71 -18.90 -5.49
N LEU A 29 -4.17 -17.70 -5.81
CA LEU A 29 -3.27 -16.58 -6.04
C LEU A 29 -2.51 -16.18 -4.77
N ASP A 30 -1.20 -15.90 -4.90
CA ASP A 30 -0.32 -15.61 -3.77
C ASP A 30 -0.60 -14.27 -3.07
N PHE A 31 -0.95 -13.22 -3.83
CA PHE A 31 -1.17 -11.88 -3.29
C PHE A 31 -1.98 -10.96 -4.21
N ILE A 32 -2.51 -9.89 -3.62
CA ILE A 32 -3.16 -8.78 -4.32
C ILE A 32 -2.48 -7.46 -3.97
N ILE A 33 -2.07 -6.71 -4.99
CA ILE A 33 -1.71 -5.29 -4.86
C ILE A 33 -2.94 -4.46 -5.20
N PHE A 34 -3.32 -3.58 -4.28
CA PHE A 34 -4.52 -2.74 -4.41
C PHE A 34 -4.14 -1.27 -4.57
N GLY A 35 -4.84 -0.58 -5.46
CA GLY A 35 -4.69 0.86 -5.65
C GLY A 35 -5.91 1.47 -6.33
N GLY A 36 -6.37 2.61 -5.82
CA GLY A 36 -7.41 3.40 -6.49
C GLY A 36 -6.86 4.24 -7.63
N MET A 37 -7.75 4.64 -8.54
CA MET A 37 -7.40 5.46 -9.69
C MET A 37 -6.91 6.86 -9.30
N THR A 38 -5.82 7.30 -9.91
CA THR A 38 -5.40 8.71 -9.92
C THR A 38 -5.90 9.39 -11.19
N LEU A 39 -6.32 10.64 -11.08
CA LEU A 39 -6.84 11.44 -12.19
C LEU A 39 -6.26 12.86 -12.14
N LYS A 40 -5.13 13.05 -12.82
CA LYS A 40 -4.41 14.33 -12.89
C LYS A 40 -5.05 15.26 -13.92
N GLU A 41 -4.96 16.57 -13.69
CA GLU A 41 -5.42 17.58 -14.65
C GLU A 41 -4.74 17.41 -16.03
N GLY A 42 -5.51 17.65 -17.10
CA GLY A 42 -5.05 17.60 -18.48
C GLY A 42 -5.94 16.73 -19.39
N LYS A 43 -5.51 16.56 -20.65
CA LYS A 43 -6.31 15.93 -21.72
C LYS A 43 -6.88 14.55 -21.37
N GLN A 44 -6.15 13.74 -20.61
CA GLN A 44 -6.63 12.42 -20.18
C GLN A 44 -7.82 12.52 -19.23
N LYS A 45 -7.81 13.49 -18.30
CA LYS A 45 -8.96 13.76 -17.44
C LYS A 45 -10.14 14.26 -18.25
N ASP A 46 -9.93 15.18 -19.18
CA ASP A 46 -11.00 15.70 -20.03
C ASP A 46 -11.66 14.59 -20.84
N TYR A 47 -10.84 13.73 -21.45
CA TYR A 47 -11.31 12.53 -22.15
C TYR A 47 -12.09 11.60 -21.21
N PHE A 48 -11.55 11.31 -20.02
CA PHE A 48 -12.21 10.46 -19.03
C PHE A 48 -13.57 11.04 -18.62
N PHE A 49 -13.67 12.33 -18.34
CA PHE A 49 -14.93 12.99 -17.99
C PHE A 49 -15.94 12.96 -19.15
N ASN A 50 -15.49 13.10 -20.40
CA ASN A 50 -16.35 12.97 -21.56
C ASN A 50 -16.93 11.55 -21.70
N VAL A 51 -16.10 10.53 -21.50
CA VAL A 51 -16.55 9.12 -21.50
C VAL A 51 -17.49 8.87 -20.31
N LEU A 52 -17.13 9.34 -19.12
CA LEU A 52 -17.94 9.20 -17.91
C LEU A 52 -19.32 9.85 -18.07
N ASN A 53 -19.40 11.02 -18.71
CA ASN A 53 -20.65 11.72 -18.94
C ASN A 53 -21.60 10.94 -19.86
N LYS A 54 -21.04 10.32 -20.91
CA LYS A 54 -21.78 9.44 -21.84
C LYS A 54 -22.22 8.14 -21.15
N TYR A 55 -21.36 7.59 -20.29
CA TYR A 55 -21.64 6.37 -19.54
C TYR A 55 -22.73 6.58 -18.47
N ASN A 56 -22.54 7.59 -17.62
CA ASN A 56 -23.49 7.97 -16.57
C ASN A 56 -23.20 9.40 -16.08
N SER A 57 -23.93 10.37 -16.61
CA SER A 57 -23.78 11.80 -16.26
C SER A 57 -23.94 12.10 -14.76
N LYS A 58 -24.67 11.26 -14.00
CA LYS A 58 -24.83 11.44 -12.54
C LYS A 58 -23.52 11.23 -11.77
N LEU A 59 -22.51 10.57 -12.37
CA LEU A 59 -21.22 10.34 -11.73
C LEU A 59 -20.30 11.57 -11.77
N ILE A 60 -20.54 12.52 -12.70
CA ILE A 60 -19.68 13.68 -12.89
C ILE A 60 -19.51 14.47 -11.59
N LYS A 61 -20.62 14.73 -10.90
CA LYS A 61 -20.60 15.46 -9.63
C LYS A 61 -19.79 14.71 -8.56
N LYS A 62 -19.99 13.40 -8.45
CA LYS A 62 -19.24 12.56 -7.49
C LYS A 62 -17.74 12.57 -7.76
N TYR A 63 -17.33 12.54 -9.03
CA TYR A 63 -15.93 12.64 -9.41
C TYR A 63 -15.32 14.00 -9.09
N GLN A 64 -16.05 15.09 -9.35
CA GLN A 64 -15.64 16.45 -8.94
C GLN A 64 -15.54 16.59 -7.41
N ASP A 65 -16.29 15.80 -6.65
CA ASP A 65 -16.23 15.79 -5.19
C ASP A 65 -15.00 15.07 -4.63
N ILE A 66 -14.49 14.04 -5.33
CA ILE A 66 -13.31 13.28 -4.86
C ILE A 66 -11.99 13.68 -5.53
N TYR A 67 -12.01 14.27 -6.73
CA TYR A 67 -10.81 14.75 -7.42
C TYR A 67 -10.77 16.28 -7.39
N LYS A 68 -9.92 16.83 -6.53
CA LYS A 68 -9.79 18.28 -6.25
C LYS A 68 -8.55 18.92 -6.92
N GLY A 69 -8.02 18.31 -7.98
CA GLY A 69 -6.85 18.84 -8.70
C GLY A 69 -5.53 18.74 -7.91
N LYS A 70 -5.38 17.71 -7.06
CA LYS A 70 -4.13 17.48 -6.32
C LYS A 70 -2.96 17.19 -7.29
N LYS A 71 -1.74 17.51 -6.87
CA LYS A 71 -0.50 17.45 -7.68
C LYS A 71 -0.30 16.10 -8.39
N TRP A 72 -0.62 15.00 -7.72
CA TRP A 72 -0.42 13.64 -8.22
C TRP A 72 -1.72 13.00 -8.72
N GLY A 73 -2.80 13.78 -8.85
CA GLY A 73 -4.10 13.30 -9.31
C GLY A 73 -4.80 12.40 -8.29
N GLU A 74 -4.32 12.36 -7.05
CA GLU A 74 -4.86 11.49 -6.03
C GLU A 74 -6.24 11.99 -5.56
N ALA A 75 -7.17 11.06 -5.33
CA ALA A 75 -8.47 11.40 -4.76
C ALA A 75 -8.35 11.93 -3.32
N THR A 76 -9.45 12.43 -2.76
CA THR A 76 -9.50 12.83 -1.35
C THR A 76 -9.15 11.68 -0.42
N ASP A 77 -8.49 12.01 0.69
CA ASP A 77 -8.04 11.03 1.68
C ASP A 77 -9.23 10.27 2.30
N LYS A 78 -10.37 10.96 2.47
CA LYS A 78 -11.63 10.37 2.90
C LYS A 78 -12.09 9.26 1.95
N TYR A 79 -12.02 9.51 0.64
CA TYR A 79 -12.41 8.52 -0.36
C TYR A 79 -11.44 7.34 -0.41
N TYR A 80 -10.13 7.58 -0.36
CA TYR A 80 -9.16 6.49 -0.27
C TYR A 80 -9.29 5.66 1.00
N GLY A 81 -9.52 6.31 2.14
CA GLY A 81 -9.78 5.62 3.40
C GLY A 81 -10.98 4.68 3.31
N LEU A 82 -12.06 5.11 2.64
CA LEU A 82 -13.24 4.28 2.39
C LEU A 82 -12.90 3.03 1.57
N ILE A 83 -12.27 3.18 0.40
CA ILE A 83 -12.01 2.02 -0.48
C ILE A 83 -10.92 1.10 0.10
N ASN A 84 -9.91 1.65 0.78
CA ASN A 84 -8.88 0.88 1.45
C ASN A 84 -9.46 0.06 2.62
N SER A 85 -10.38 0.64 3.39
CA SER A 85 -11.08 -0.08 4.47
C SER A 85 -11.92 -1.24 3.93
N ARG A 86 -12.65 -1.02 2.82
CA ARG A 86 -13.40 -2.08 2.12
C ARG A 86 -12.47 -3.19 1.65
N PHE A 87 -11.42 -2.84 0.91
CA PHE A 87 -10.41 -3.80 0.45
C PHE A 87 -9.82 -4.60 1.61
N ASN A 88 -9.38 -3.92 2.67
CA ASN A 88 -8.75 -4.55 3.82
C ASN A 88 -9.70 -5.54 4.51
N LYS A 89 -10.97 -5.17 4.70
CA LYS A 89 -12.00 -6.06 5.29
C LYS A 89 -12.16 -7.34 4.47
N ILE A 90 -12.27 -7.21 3.16
CA ILE A 90 -12.49 -8.33 2.24
C ILE A 90 -11.24 -9.21 2.17
N ALA A 91 -10.07 -8.61 1.95
CA ALA A 91 -8.81 -9.35 1.89
C ALA A 91 -8.52 -10.13 3.18
N THR A 92 -8.81 -9.54 4.36
CA THR A 92 -8.73 -10.26 5.64
C THR A 92 -9.71 -11.43 5.70
N LYS A 93 -10.97 -11.25 5.27
CA LYS A 93 -11.97 -12.34 5.24
C LYS A 93 -11.47 -13.56 4.46
N TYR A 94 -10.80 -13.35 3.33
CA TYR A 94 -10.27 -14.42 2.47
C TYR A 94 -8.83 -14.83 2.78
N LYS A 95 -8.20 -14.26 3.83
CA LYS A 95 -6.78 -14.44 4.15
C LYS A 95 -5.87 -14.22 2.93
N MET A 96 -6.17 -13.19 2.16
CA MET A 96 -5.44 -12.82 0.95
C MET A 96 -4.31 -11.84 1.30
N PRO A 97 -3.04 -12.16 1.02
CA PRO A 97 -1.94 -11.22 1.23
C PRO A 97 -2.11 -9.94 0.42
N LYS A 98 -1.88 -8.80 1.08
CA LYS A 98 -2.15 -7.44 0.54
C LYS A 98 -0.92 -6.78 -0.07
N ARG A 99 0.21 -7.51 -0.06
CA ARG A 99 1.54 -7.13 -0.50
C ARG A 99 2.28 -8.36 -1.01
N ILE A 100 3.36 -8.11 -1.76
CA ILE A 100 4.24 -9.15 -2.28
C ILE A 100 4.78 -9.94 -1.06
N PRO A 101 4.65 -11.28 -1.04
CA PRO A 101 5.19 -12.11 0.03
C PRO A 101 6.72 -12.02 0.10
N LEU A 102 7.26 -12.04 1.32
CA LEU A 102 8.70 -11.96 1.59
C LEU A 102 9.53 -12.99 0.81
N ALA A 103 9.01 -14.22 0.69
CA ALA A 103 9.66 -15.32 -0.01
C ALA A 103 9.99 -15.01 -1.49
N LEU A 104 9.34 -14.02 -2.10
CA LEU A 104 9.59 -13.65 -3.50
C LEU A 104 10.76 -12.68 -3.69
N TYR A 105 11.21 -11.99 -2.65
CA TYR A 105 12.23 -10.93 -2.78
C TYR A 105 13.35 -10.95 -1.74
N LYS A 106 13.21 -11.70 -0.63
CA LYS A 106 14.19 -11.69 0.47
C LYS A 106 15.63 -12.01 0.04
N ASP A 107 15.78 -12.90 -0.93
CA ASP A 107 17.09 -13.37 -1.41
C ASP A 107 17.61 -12.56 -2.61
N ILE A 108 16.87 -11.52 -3.02
CA ILE A 108 17.20 -10.66 -4.16
C ILE A 108 17.65 -9.27 -3.69
N LEU A 109 17.05 -8.79 -2.60
CA LEU A 109 17.30 -7.43 -2.10
C LEU A 109 18.58 -7.35 -1.27
N SER A 110 19.26 -6.21 -1.36
CA SER A 110 20.31 -5.83 -0.41
C SER A 110 19.71 -5.67 0.99
N GLU A 111 20.54 -5.71 2.04
CA GLU A 111 20.04 -5.54 3.42
C GLU A 111 19.27 -4.22 3.64
N ASN A 112 19.72 -3.11 3.03
CA ASN A 112 19.06 -1.82 3.14
C ASN A 112 17.70 -1.83 2.42
N ASP A 113 17.66 -2.43 1.22
CA ASP A 113 16.43 -2.53 0.43
C ASP A 113 15.42 -3.48 1.09
N LEU A 114 15.89 -4.60 1.64
CA LEU A 114 15.07 -5.55 2.38
C LEU A 114 14.39 -4.88 3.58
N VAL A 115 15.18 -4.18 4.40
CA VAL A 115 14.66 -3.40 5.53
C VAL A 115 13.69 -2.32 5.05
N THR A 116 14.03 -1.60 3.99
CA THR A 116 13.17 -0.55 3.41
C THR A 116 11.81 -1.12 3.01
N VAL A 117 11.79 -2.20 2.22
CA VAL A 117 10.55 -2.84 1.73
C VAL A 117 9.70 -3.38 2.89
N ILE A 118 10.31 -4.02 3.88
CA ILE A 118 9.57 -4.52 5.06
C ILE A 118 8.96 -3.36 5.85
N LEU A 119 9.70 -2.28 6.09
CA LEU A 119 9.17 -1.09 6.78
C LEU A 119 8.06 -0.40 5.99
N GLU A 120 8.16 -0.31 4.65
CA GLU A 120 7.08 0.19 3.80
C GLU A 120 5.83 -0.68 3.85
N HIS A 121 6.00 -2.01 3.89
CA HIS A 121 4.88 -2.93 4.05
C HIS A 121 4.20 -2.76 5.41
N ILE A 122 4.96 -2.68 6.50
CA ILE A 122 4.42 -2.42 7.84
C ILE A 122 3.63 -1.10 7.83
N ASP A 123 4.19 -0.04 7.23
CA ASP A 123 3.54 1.27 7.12
C ASP A 123 2.19 1.18 6.39
N TYR A 124 2.19 0.53 5.24
CA TYR A 124 0.99 0.32 4.45
C TYR A 124 -0.07 -0.48 5.20
N LEU A 125 0.30 -1.60 5.83
CA LEU A 125 -0.64 -2.47 6.55
C LEU A 125 -1.27 -1.78 7.76
N LEU A 126 -0.52 -0.89 8.43
CA LEU A 126 -1.06 -0.07 9.51
C LEU A 126 -2.02 1.01 8.99
N LYS A 127 -1.66 1.69 7.89
CA LYS A 127 -2.52 2.70 7.26
C LYS A 127 -3.81 2.09 6.71
N LEU A 128 -3.79 0.86 6.19
CA LEU A 128 -4.99 0.11 5.81
C LEU A 128 -5.96 -0.11 6.99
N LYS A 129 -5.43 -0.17 8.21
CA LYS A 129 -6.22 -0.26 9.46
C LYS A 129 -6.60 1.11 10.03
N GLY A 130 -6.37 2.20 9.28
CA GLY A 130 -6.64 3.57 9.71
C GLY A 130 -5.67 4.09 10.77
N LYS A 131 -4.54 3.40 11.01
CA LYS A 131 -3.54 3.81 12.00
C LYS A 131 -2.51 4.76 11.40
N ARG A 132 -2.03 5.70 12.20
CA ARG A 132 -0.80 6.43 11.90
C ARG A 132 0.39 5.48 12.01
N SER A 133 1.43 5.75 11.23
CA SER A 133 2.63 4.91 11.16
C SER A 133 3.87 5.79 10.91
N PRO A 134 4.95 5.59 11.67
CA PRO A 134 6.23 6.26 11.42
C PRO A 134 7.12 5.50 10.41
N TYR A 135 6.81 4.24 10.10
CA TYR A 135 7.70 3.34 9.37
C TYR A 135 7.97 3.78 7.94
N GLY A 136 7.03 4.47 7.27
CA GLY A 136 7.28 5.00 5.94
C GLY A 136 8.37 6.08 5.90
N TYR A 137 8.50 6.89 6.95
CA TYR A 137 9.57 7.90 7.03
C TYR A 137 10.93 7.26 7.35
N ALA A 138 10.94 6.22 8.20
CA ALA A 138 12.12 5.42 8.46
C ALA A 138 12.61 4.72 7.18
N ALA A 139 11.70 4.06 6.45
CA ALA A 139 11.99 3.41 5.18
C ALA A 139 12.63 4.38 4.18
N PHE A 140 12.01 5.56 3.97
CA PHE A 140 12.58 6.60 3.12
C PHE A 140 13.99 7.00 3.56
N SER A 141 14.21 7.24 4.85
CA SER A 141 15.52 7.67 5.36
C SER A 141 16.60 6.60 5.18
N ILE A 142 16.25 5.33 5.36
CA ILE A 142 17.13 4.17 5.13
C ILE A 142 17.46 4.02 3.65
N SER A 143 16.48 4.21 2.76
CA SER A 143 16.68 4.10 1.31
C SER A 143 17.65 5.16 0.75
N GLN A 144 17.96 6.21 1.52
CA GLN A 144 18.96 7.22 1.16
C GLN A 144 20.37 6.89 1.63
N LEU A 145 20.54 5.83 2.44
CA LEU A 145 21.85 5.44 2.96
C LEU A 145 22.68 4.76 1.88
N LYS A 146 23.95 5.15 1.79
CA LYS A 146 24.92 4.55 0.87
C LYS A 146 25.67 3.36 1.47
N GLN A 147 25.75 3.33 2.80
CA GLN A 147 26.46 2.29 3.54
C GLN A 147 25.47 1.26 4.11
N PRO A 148 25.88 -0.01 4.26
CA PRO A 148 25.03 -1.05 4.83
C PRO A 148 24.61 -0.72 6.27
N LEU A 149 23.37 -1.02 6.65
CA LEU A 149 22.88 -0.87 8.02
C LEU A 149 23.70 -1.68 9.04
N THR A 150 24.25 -2.83 8.63
CA THR A 150 25.11 -3.66 9.47
C THR A 150 26.36 -2.96 9.95
N THR A 151 26.86 -1.93 9.25
CA THR A 151 28.03 -1.15 9.66
C THR A 151 27.71 -0.06 10.68
N MET A 152 26.42 0.14 11.03
CA MET A 152 25.97 1.22 11.91
C MET A 152 24.92 0.77 12.92
N LYS A 153 24.94 -0.51 13.33
CA LYS A 153 23.95 -1.09 14.26
C LYS A 153 23.79 -0.30 15.57
N GLU A 154 24.88 0.27 16.09
CA GLU A 154 24.88 1.07 17.32
C GLU A 154 24.37 2.51 17.11
N GLU A 155 24.20 2.94 15.86
CA GLU A 155 23.83 4.30 15.49
C GLU A 155 22.48 4.41 14.77
N LEU A 156 21.70 3.33 14.71
CA LEU A 156 20.45 3.27 13.95
C LEU A 156 19.47 4.38 14.36
N GLN A 157 19.41 4.74 15.65
CA GLN A 157 18.54 5.81 16.15
C GLN A 157 18.95 7.22 15.69
N LYS A 158 20.17 7.40 15.13
CA LYS A 158 20.56 8.66 14.49
C LYS A 158 19.89 8.84 13.12
N ILE A 159 19.35 7.77 12.53
CA ILE A 159 18.60 7.81 11.28
C ILE A 159 17.23 8.43 11.54
N LYS A 160 16.84 9.41 10.70
CA LYS A 160 15.55 10.09 10.85
C LYS A 160 14.39 9.10 10.74
N GLY A 161 13.44 9.19 11.67
CA GLY A 161 12.29 8.28 11.73
C GLY A 161 12.55 6.94 12.42
N VAL A 162 13.80 6.65 12.80
CA VAL A 162 14.16 5.43 13.54
C VAL A 162 14.17 5.72 15.04
N GLY A 163 13.08 5.38 15.73
CA GLY A 163 13.02 5.33 17.19
C GLY A 163 13.35 3.93 17.73
N LYS A 164 13.32 3.76 19.06
CA LYS A 164 13.69 2.48 19.71
C LYS A 164 12.93 1.25 19.17
N THR A 165 11.63 1.39 18.94
CA THR A 165 10.80 0.30 18.38
C THR A 165 11.22 -0.04 16.94
N THR A 166 11.46 0.97 16.12
CA THR A 166 11.89 0.79 14.73
C THR A 166 13.29 0.17 14.67
N GLU A 167 14.22 0.61 15.54
CA GLU A 167 15.55 0.02 15.67
C GLU A 167 15.46 -1.49 15.96
N ASN A 168 14.65 -1.91 16.93
CA ASN A 168 14.51 -3.33 17.27
C ASN A 168 13.99 -4.15 16.07
N ILE A 169 13.04 -3.61 15.30
CA ILE A 169 12.54 -4.26 14.07
C ILE A 169 13.65 -4.37 13.02
N ILE A 170 14.44 -3.31 12.82
CA ILE A 170 15.55 -3.32 11.87
C ILE A 170 16.58 -4.38 12.26
N LEU A 171 16.98 -4.43 13.53
CA LEU A 171 17.94 -5.41 14.03
C LEU A 171 17.45 -6.85 13.82
N GLU A 172 16.17 -7.11 14.09
CA GLU A 172 15.54 -8.42 13.84
C GLU A 172 15.57 -8.80 12.35
N ILE A 173 15.31 -7.84 11.45
CA ILE A 173 15.40 -8.06 9.99
C ILE A 173 16.83 -8.38 9.56
N LEU A 174 17.82 -7.64 10.08
CA LEU A 174 19.23 -7.88 9.75
C LEU A 174 19.72 -9.25 10.25
N GLU A 175 19.16 -9.76 11.35
CA GLU A 175 19.53 -11.05 11.92
C GLU A 175 18.80 -12.22 11.25
N THR A 176 17.51 -12.06 10.94
CA THR A 176 16.63 -13.19 10.55
C THR A 176 16.11 -13.11 9.11
N GLY A 177 16.30 -11.97 8.43
CA GLY A 177 15.70 -11.67 7.14
C GLY A 177 14.21 -11.29 7.19
N THR A 178 13.60 -11.20 8.38
CA THR A 178 12.21 -10.79 8.59
C THR A 178 12.00 -10.12 9.96
N SER A 179 10.75 -9.79 10.31
CA SER A 179 10.38 -9.39 11.66
C SER A 179 9.09 -10.08 12.09
N ALA A 180 9.03 -10.56 13.33
CA ALA A 180 7.81 -11.12 13.91
C ALA A 180 6.62 -10.13 13.86
N TYR A 181 6.91 -8.83 13.98
CA TYR A 181 5.87 -7.80 13.84
C TYR A 181 5.33 -7.70 12.41
N TYR A 182 6.22 -7.78 11.41
CA TYR A 182 5.85 -7.79 10.00
C TYR A 182 5.01 -9.02 9.65
N GLU A 183 5.46 -10.22 10.02
CA GLU A 183 4.76 -11.48 9.77
C GLU A 183 3.35 -11.47 10.39
N LYS A 184 3.24 -10.98 11.64
CA LYS A 184 1.94 -10.80 12.30
C LYS A 184 1.01 -9.88 11.52
N LEU A 185 1.52 -8.81 10.92
CA LEU A 185 0.69 -7.90 10.11
C LEU A 185 0.29 -8.51 8.77
N MET A 186 1.15 -9.34 8.16
CA MET A 186 0.87 -10.03 6.90
C MET A 186 -0.21 -11.12 7.06
N MET A 187 -0.29 -11.75 8.23
CA MET A 187 -1.31 -12.77 8.55
C MET A 187 -2.71 -12.21 8.89
N LEU A 188 -2.85 -10.88 9.03
CA LEU A 188 -4.08 -10.17 9.44
C LEU A 188 -4.73 -9.41 8.29
#